data_AF-A0A7C5SPC8-F1
#
_entry.id   AF-A0A7C5SPC8-F1
#
_cell.length_a   1.000
_cell.length_b   1.000
_cell.length_c   1.000
_cell.angle_alpha   90.00
_cell.angle_beta   90.00
_cell.angle_gamma   90.00
#
_symmetry.space_group_name_H-M   'P 1'
#
loop_
_entity.id
_entity.type
_entity.pdbx_description
1 polymer ?
#
loop_
_entity_poly.entity_id
_entity_poly.type
_entity_poly.pdbx_seq_one_letter_code
_entity_poly.pdbx_strand_id
1 'polypeptide(L)'
;MKNLYNALLLKQLYLLKNLGYNYTKSAICTIDAKSQLTLPNEIQALRQQALNCHLCELSKYRKKVVFGEGNPNAQLMFISEPPSAAEDSSGHPFAGRSGEMLEKMIVNVLKLERSDIYLTNIIKCRPPNNRLPNSMEINSCYPYLQKQLEIISPSIIVTLG
;
A
#
# COMPACT_ATOMS: atom_id res chain seq x y z
N MET A 1 -31.78 12.19 -27.30
CA MET A 1 -30.40 12.25 -26.76
C MET A 1 -29.52 11.05 -27.13
N LYS A 2 -29.96 9.78 -26.96
CA LYS A 2 -29.17 8.59 -27.36
C LYS A 2 -28.72 8.58 -28.83
N ASN A 3 -29.56 9.07 -29.74
CA ASN A 3 -29.22 9.13 -31.17
C ASN A 3 -28.10 10.11 -31.52
N LEU A 4 -28.01 11.26 -30.82
CA LEU A 4 -26.94 12.23 -31.06
C LEU A 4 -25.60 11.70 -30.53
N TYR A 5 -25.60 11.10 -29.35
CA TYR A 5 -24.42 10.47 -28.78
C TYR A 5 -23.85 9.38 -29.71
N ASN A 6 -24.71 8.50 -30.22
CA ASN A 6 -24.30 7.45 -31.16
C ASN A 6 -23.76 8.02 -32.49
N ALA A 7 -24.35 9.12 -32.98
CA ALA A 7 -23.87 9.78 -34.20
C ALA A 7 -22.48 10.42 -34.00
N LEU A 8 -22.25 11.06 -32.85
CA LEU A 8 -20.95 11.62 -32.49
C LEU A 8 -19.88 10.54 -32.30
N LEU A 9 -20.23 9.45 -31.62
CA LEU A 9 -19.35 8.30 -31.45
C LEU A 9 -18.98 7.68 -32.80
N LEU A 10 -19.96 7.49 -33.69
CA LEU A 10 -19.73 6.97 -35.02
C LEU A 10 -18.79 7.87 -35.84
N LYS A 11 -19.00 9.19 -35.78
CA LYS A 11 -18.12 10.18 -36.45
C LYS A 11 -16.67 10.07 -35.95
N GLN A 12 -16.48 9.92 -34.64
CA GLN A 12 -15.16 9.74 -34.04
C GLN A 12 -14.49 8.45 -34.51
N LEU A 13 -15.24 7.36 -34.61
CA LEU A 13 -14.74 6.08 -35.10
C LEU A 13 -14.33 6.17 -36.59
N TYR A 14 -15.08 6.88 -37.42
CA TYR A 14 -14.65 7.08 -38.81
C TYR A 14 -13.36 7.90 -38.92
N LEU A 15 -13.22 8.94 -38.10
CA LEU A 15 -12.03 9.80 -38.13
C LEU A 15 -10.76 9.03 -37.75
N LEU A 16 -10.83 8.23 -36.70
CA LEU A 16 -9.73 7.37 -36.27
C LEU A 16 -9.41 6.30 -37.33
N LYS A 17 -10.41 5.70 -37.99
CA LYS A 17 -10.15 4.79 -39.13
C LYS A 17 -9.34 5.44 -40.24
N ASN A 18 -9.69 6.68 -40.60
CA ASN A 18 -8.98 7.43 -41.64
C ASN A 18 -7.54 7.79 -41.24
N LEU A 19 -7.26 7.88 -39.94
CA LEU A 19 -5.91 8.05 -39.40
C LEU A 19 -5.12 6.73 -39.35
N GLY A 20 -5.65 5.64 -39.91
CA GLY A 20 -4.98 4.34 -39.99
C GLY A 20 -5.18 3.44 -38.77
N TYR A 21 -6.06 3.81 -37.84
CA TYR A 21 -6.38 2.95 -36.70
C TYR A 21 -7.34 1.83 -37.12
N ASN A 22 -6.98 0.58 -36.81
CA ASN A 22 -7.83 -0.58 -37.05
C ASN A 22 -8.66 -0.90 -35.80
N TYR A 23 -9.96 -1.10 -35.98
CA TYR A 23 -10.83 -1.59 -34.92
C TYR A 23 -10.78 -3.10 -34.88
N THR A 24 -10.23 -3.63 -33.80
CA THR A 24 -10.47 -5.02 -33.43
C THR A 24 -11.74 -5.06 -32.60
N LYS A 25 -12.66 -6.00 -32.89
CA LYS A 25 -13.64 -6.45 -31.88
C LYS A 25 -12.82 -6.64 -30.62
N SER A 26 -13.18 -5.93 -29.55
CA SER A 26 -12.43 -5.87 -28.28
C SER A 26 -11.54 -7.08 -28.24
N ALA A 27 -10.23 -6.87 -28.39
CA ALA A 27 -9.39 -7.85 -27.77
C ALA A 27 -9.93 -7.81 -26.35
N ILE A 28 -10.66 -8.85 -25.97
CA ILE A 28 -10.42 -9.46 -24.71
C ILE A 28 -8.93 -9.79 -24.85
N CYS A 29 -8.09 -8.76 -24.65
CA CYS A 29 -7.09 -8.83 -23.65
C CYS A 29 -7.91 -9.44 -22.51
N THR A 30 -7.87 -10.76 -22.45
CA THR A 30 -7.54 -11.39 -21.21
C THR A 30 -6.23 -10.69 -20.82
N ILE A 31 -6.36 -9.44 -20.34
CA ILE A 31 -5.92 -9.13 -19.01
C ILE A 31 -6.52 -10.31 -18.28
N ASP A 32 -5.75 -11.40 -18.20
CA ASP A 32 -5.95 -12.33 -17.14
C ASP A 32 -6.09 -11.37 -15.97
N ALA A 33 -7.28 -11.27 -15.41
CA ALA A 33 -7.50 -10.54 -14.17
C ALA A 33 -6.61 -11.13 -13.04
N LYS A 34 -5.82 -12.16 -13.40
CA LYS A 34 -4.65 -12.74 -12.77
C LYS A 34 -3.34 -12.47 -13.54
N SER A 35 -2.99 -11.24 -13.88
CA SER A 35 -1.62 -10.81 -13.54
C SER A 35 -1.63 -10.57 -12.03
N GLN A 36 -1.84 -11.64 -11.25
CA GLN A 36 -1.71 -11.57 -9.80
C GLN A 36 -0.26 -11.12 -9.61
N LEU A 37 -0.09 -9.87 -9.18
CA LEU A 37 1.15 -9.42 -8.56
C LEU A 37 1.38 -10.43 -7.42
N THR A 38 2.23 -11.42 -7.69
CA THR A 38 2.50 -12.51 -6.76
C THR A 38 3.49 -11.95 -5.76
N LEU A 39 2.94 -11.31 -4.73
CA LEU A 39 3.72 -10.89 -3.59
C LEU A 39 4.24 -12.14 -2.85
N PRO A 40 5.50 -12.13 -2.38
CA PRO A 40 6.10 -13.23 -1.65
C PRO A 40 5.26 -13.63 -0.44
N ASN A 41 5.26 -14.93 -0.13
CA ASN A 41 4.61 -15.49 1.06
C ASN A 41 5.51 -15.44 2.30
N GLU A 42 6.77 -15.07 2.16
CA GLU A 42 7.70 -14.90 3.27
C GLU A 42 7.84 -13.41 3.63
N ILE A 43 7.76 -13.09 4.92
CA ILE A 43 7.78 -11.70 5.39
C ILE A 43 9.07 -10.96 5.00
N GLN A 44 10.20 -11.66 4.97
CA GLN A 44 11.50 -11.09 4.61
C GLN A 44 11.56 -10.78 3.11
N ALA A 45 11.12 -11.70 2.26
CA ALA A 45 11.03 -11.47 0.83
C ALA A 45 10.03 -10.34 0.50
N LEU A 46 8.89 -10.29 1.19
CA LEU A 46 7.91 -9.21 1.08
C LEU A 46 8.52 -7.85 1.45
N ARG A 47 9.32 -7.80 2.53
CA ARG A 47 10.08 -6.60 2.93
C ARG A 47 11.01 -6.15 1.82
N GLN A 48 11.81 -7.06 1.25
CA GLN A 48 12.76 -6.71 0.18
C GLN A 48 12.05 -6.15 -1.06
N GLN A 49 10.89 -6.70 -1.41
CA GLN A 49 10.09 -6.17 -2.52
C GLN A 49 9.53 -4.78 -2.20
N ALA A 50 9.03 -4.57 -0.98
CA ALA A 50 8.51 -3.27 -0.55
C ALA A 50 9.59 -2.17 -0.55
N LEU A 51 10.82 -2.49 -0.13
CA LEU A 51 11.95 -1.55 -0.13
C LEU A 51 12.26 -1.01 -1.55
N ASN A 52 12.03 -1.83 -2.58
CA ASN A 52 12.27 -1.51 -3.99
C ASN A 52 10.98 -1.09 -4.74
N CYS A 53 9.90 -0.80 -4.04
CA CYS A 53 8.60 -0.52 -4.66
C CYS A 53 8.57 0.86 -5.35
N HIS A 54 8.06 0.91 -6.58
CA HIS A 54 7.84 2.15 -7.35
C HIS A 54 6.41 2.28 -7.89
N LEU A 55 5.44 1.58 -7.30
CA LEU A 55 4.06 1.49 -7.79
C LEU A 55 3.24 2.78 -7.65
N CYS A 56 3.74 3.78 -6.92
CA CYS A 56 3.09 5.09 -6.79
C CYS A 56 4.11 6.23 -6.65
N GLU A 57 3.61 7.46 -6.76
CA GLU A 57 4.39 8.70 -6.74
C GLU A 57 5.15 8.92 -5.43
N LEU A 58 4.69 8.34 -4.31
CA LEU A 58 5.37 8.46 -3.02
C LEU A 58 6.80 7.90 -3.03
N SER A 59 7.11 7.01 -3.97
CA SER A 59 8.46 6.51 -4.18
C SER A 59 9.48 7.58 -4.56
N LYS A 60 9.03 8.70 -5.13
CA LYS A 60 9.88 9.84 -5.52
C LYS A 60 10.20 10.76 -4.33
N TYR A 61 9.39 10.71 -3.27
CA TYR A 61 9.47 11.65 -2.15
C TYR A 61 10.03 11.02 -0.87
N ARG A 62 9.80 9.72 -0.64
CA ARG A 62 10.28 9.02 0.56
C ARG A 62 11.80 9.07 0.66
N LYS A 63 12.32 9.12 1.88
CA LYS A 63 13.73 8.81 2.15
C LYS A 63 13.93 7.31 2.32
N LYS A 64 13.06 6.66 3.10
CA LYS A 64 13.08 5.21 3.32
C LYS A 64 11.66 4.66 3.31
N VAL A 65 11.55 3.40 2.90
CA VAL A 65 10.31 2.65 3.05
C VAL A 65 10.20 2.18 4.50
N VAL A 66 9.04 2.43 5.11
CA VAL A 66 8.71 2.02 6.48
C VAL A 66 7.78 0.82 6.37
N PHE A 67 8.38 -0.38 6.30
CA PHE A 67 7.64 -1.60 5.98
C PHE A 67 6.78 -2.12 7.13
N GLY A 68 7.37 -2.26 8.31
CA GLY A 68 6.78 -2.93 9.47
C GLY A 68 7.79 -3.83 10.15
N GLU A 69 7.67 -3.95 11.47
CA GLU A 69 8.67 -4.60 12.35
C GLU A 69 8.01 -5.26 13.55
N GLY A 70 8.68 -6.25 14.12
CA GLY A 70 8.19 -7.05 15.24
C GLY A 70 8.18 -8.53 14.91
N ASN A 71 7.37 -9.29 15.63
CA ASN A 71 7.28 -10.73 15.50
C ASN A 71 6.40 -11.15 14.32
N PRO A 72 6.91 -11.93 13.35
CA PRO A 72 6.12 -12.37 12.20
C PRO A 72 5.03 -13.38 12.56
N ASN A 73 5.01 -13.90 13.79
CA ASN A 73 3.96 -14.77 14.34
C ASN A 73 3.14 -14.07 15.44
N ALA A 74 3.19 -12.73 15.49
CA ALA A 74 2.51 -11.94 16.52
C ALA A 74 0.99 -12.16 16.50
N GLN A 75 0.40 -12.35 17.67
CA GLN A 75 -1.05 -12.42 17.84
C GLN A 75 -1.71 -11.04 17.90
N LEU A 76 -0.93 -10.00 18.15
CA LEU A 76 -1.36 -8.61 18.23
C LEU A 76 -0.60 -7.75 17.22
N MET A 77 -1.35 -7.08 16.35
CA MET A 77 -0.80 -6.21 15.32
C MET A 77 -1.35 -4.79 15.46
N PHE A 78 -0.48 -3.79 15.36
CA PHE A 78 -0.87 -2.38 15.31
C PHE A 78 -0.70 -1.83 13.91
N ILE A 79 -1.71 -1.10 13.43
CA ILE A 79 -1.71 -0.44 12.12
C ILE A 79 -2.01 1.04 12.33
N SER A 80 -1.08 1.91 11.94
CA SER A 80 -1.25 3.36 12.05
C SER A 80 -1.42 4.07 10.69
N GLU A 81 -1.69 5.37 10.81
CA GLU A 81 -1.56 6.40 9.79
C GLU A 81 -0.25 6.33 8.95
N PRO A 82 -0.14 7.11 7.86
CA PRO A 82 1.08 7.16 7.06
C PRO A 82 2.35 7.44 7.87
N PRO A 83 3.52 6.96 7.41
CA PRO A 83 4.77 7.19 8.12
C PRO A 83 5.05 8.69 8.32
N SER A 84 5.45 9.04 9.54
CA SER A 84 5.88 10.37 9.93
C SER A 84 7.30 10.70 9.43
N ALA A 85 7.73 11.95 9.65
CA ALA A 85 9.06 12.42 9.21
C ALA A 85 10.23 11.66 9.84
N ALA A 86 10.07 11.30 11.11
CA ALA A 86 11.09 10.56 11.86
C ALA A 86 11.15 9.11 11.40
N GLU A 87 10.00 8.46 11.14
CA GLU A 87 9.91 7.13 10.55
C GLU A 87 10.49 7.08 9.14
N ASP A 88 10.17 8.05 8.28
CA ASP A 88 10.73 8.14 6.92
C ASP A 88 12.26 8.30 6.93
N SER A 89 12.81 9.00 7.92
CA SER A 89 14.26 9.18 8.04
C SER A 89 14.95 7.94 8.64
N SER A 90 14.31 7.26 9.59
CA SER A 90 14.87 6.07 10.25
C SER A 90 14.69 4.80 9.41
N GLY A 91 13.54 4.64 8.76
CA GLY A 91 13.07 3.40 8.12
C GLY A 91 12.28 2.48 9.06
N HIS A 92 12.07 2.88 10.31
CA HIS A 92 11.45 2.08 11.37
C HIS A 92 10.07 2.63 11.72
N PRO A 93 9.03 1.78 11.88
CA PRO A 93 7.70 2.21 12.24
C PRO A 93 7.69 2.73 13.69
N PHE A 94 6.87 3.76 13.95
CA PHE A 94 6.77 4.40 15.26
C PHE A 94 8.11 4.95 15.80
N ALA A 95 9.01 5.37 14.91
CA ALA A 95 10.18 6.14 15.30
C ALA A 95 9.77 7.60 15.55
N GLY A 96 9.67 8.01 16.81
CA GLY A 96 9.33 9.39 17.21
C GLY A 96 8.57 9.46 18.53
N ARG A 97 8.18 10.67 18.95
CA ARG A 97 7.53 10.91 20.26
C ARG A 97 6.25 10.10 20.47
N SER A 98 5.38 10.05 19.45
CA SER A 98 4.13 9.27 19.53
C SER A 98 4.41 7.77 19.63
N GLY A 99 5.46 7.31 18.95
CA GLY A 99 5.88 5.92 19.02
C GLY A 99 6.52 5.54 20.36
N GLU A 100 7.32 6.42 20.95
CA GLU A 100 7.83 6.24 22.32
C GLU A 100 6.69 6.15 23.34
N MET A 101 5.64 6.95 23.18
CA MET A 101 4.47 6.89 24.04
C MET A 101 3.70 5.58 23.86
N LEU A 102 3.49 5.14 22.61
CA LEU A 102 2.87 3.85 22.32
C LEU A 102 3.68 2.69 22.91
N GLU A 103 5.01 2.71 22.76
CA GLU A 103 5.90 1.71 23.34
C GLU A 103 5.78 1.66 24.87
N LYS A 104 5.73 2.82 25.54
CA LYS A 104 5.47 2.86 26.99
C LYS A 104 4.13 2.26 27.36
N MET A 105 3.07 2.44 26.56
CA MET A 105 1.77 1.82 26.83
C MET A 105 1.82 0.31 26.64
N ILE A 106 2.44 -0.17 25.57
CA ILE A 106 2.61 -1.60 25.29
C ILE A 106 3.36 -2.28 26.46
N VAL A 107 4.49 -1.71 26.88
CA VAL A 107 5.32 -2.29 27.94
C VAL A 107 4.66 -2.16 29.31
N ASN A 108 4.16 -0.98 29.67
CA ASN A 108 3.72 -0.73 31.05
C ASN A 108 2.28 -1.15 31.32
N VAL A 109 1.39 -1.08 30.32
CA VAL A 109 -0.04 -1.39 30.47
C VAL A 109 -0.35 -2.78 29.95
N LEU A 110 0.03 -3.07 28.70
CA LEU A 110 -0.25 -4.39 28.10
C LEU A 110 0.70 -5.49 28.59
N LYS A 111 1.83 -5.11 29.22
CA LYS A 111 2.88 -6.03 29.69
C LYS A 111 3.45 -6.89 28.57
N LEU A 112 3.60 -6.30 27.38
CA LEU A 112 4.17 -6.92 26.19
C LEU A 112 5.45 -6.22 25.78
N GLU A 113 6.31 -6.91 25.05
CA GLU A 113 7.50 -6.36 24.43
C GLU A 113 7.31 -6.16 22.91
N ARG A 114 8.23 -5.44 22.27
CA ARG A 114 8.22 -5.29 20.80
C ARG A 114 8.35 -6.64 20.07
N SER A 115 8.95 -7.64 20.71
CA SER A 115 9.07 -9.01 20.20
C SER A 115 7.79 -9.83 20.32
N ASP A 116 6.72 -9.32 20.95
CA ASP A 116 5.45 -10.03 21.06
C ASP A 116 4.40 -9.56 20.05
N ILE A 117 4.65 -8.40 19.43
CA ILE A 117 3.70 -7.69 18.58
C ILE A 117 4.26 -7.46 17.19
N TYR A 118 3.40 -7.03 16.27
CA TYR A 118 3.82 -6.51 14.97
C TYR A 118 3.31 -5.10 14.74
N LEU A 119 4.17 -4.21 14.28
CA LEU A 119 3.89 -2.79 14.07
C LEU A 119 4.00 -2.44 12.59
N THR A 120 3.00 -1.77 12.02
CA THR A 120 3.08 -1.28 10.65
C THR A 120 2.18 -0.06 10.38
N ASN A 121 2.31 0.53 9.19
CA ASN A 121 1.50 1.65 8.70
C ASN A 121 0.60 1.21 7.53
N ILE A 122 -0.52 1.90 7.32
CA ILE A 122 -1.43 1.62 6.19
C ILE A 122 -0.74 1.72 4.83
N ILE A 123 0.17 2.68 4.68
CA ILE A 123 1.06 2.82 3.53
C ILE A 123 2.52 2.82 3.99
N LYS A 124 3.45 2.40 3.12
CA LYS A 124 4.87 2.21 3.52
C LYS A 124 5.78 3.39 3.19
N CYS A 125 5.22 4.47 2.65
CA CYS A 125 5.96 5.66 2.22
C CYS A 125 5.28 6.91 2.77
N ARG A 126 6.07 7.89 3.24
CA ARG A 126 5.56 9.16 3.75
C ARG A 126 5.04 10.06 2.62
N PRO A 127 3.80 10.57 2.70
CA PRO A 127 3.32 11.63 1.81
C PRO A 127 4.06 12.96 2.03
N PRO A 128 4.31 13.74 0.97
CA PRO A 128 4.96 15.05 1.10
C PRO A 128 4.14 15.99 1.98
N ASN A 129 4.82 16.80 2.80
CA ASN A 129 4.20 17.76 3.73
C ASN A 129 3.22 17.13 4.75
N ASN A 130 3.35 15.83 5.05
CA ASN A 130 2.43 15.09 5.95
C ASN A 130 0.95 15.21 5.54
N ARG A 131 0.67 15.37 4.25
CA ARG A 131 -0.73 15.30 3.77
C ARG A 131 -1.28 13.89 3.94
N LEU A 132 -2.60 13.77 3.90
CA LEU A 132 -3.24 12.46 3.76
C LEU A 132 -2.91 11.84 2.39
N PRO A 133 -2.74 10.51 2.32
CA PRO A 133 -2.55 9.82 1.06
C PRO A 133 -3.85 9.81 0.27
N ASN A 134 -3.73 9.90 -1.04
CA ASN A 134 -4.90 9.79 -1.92
C ASN A 134 -5.28 8.32 -2.15
N SER A 135 -6.46 8.09 -2.73
CA SER A 135 -6.96 6.73 -2.97
C SER A 135 -6.04 5.89 -3.86
N MET A 136 -5.34 6.49 -4.83
CA MET A 136 -4.39 5.74 -5.66
C MET A 136 -3.19 5.28 -4.84
N GLU A 137 -2.63 6.13 -3.99
CA GLU A 137 -1.50 5.79 -3.11
C GLU A 137 -1.86 4.68 -2.12
N ILE A 138 -3.06 4.74 -1.56
CA ILE A 138 -3.59 3.69 -0.68
C ILE A 138 -3.75 2.39 -1.47
N ASN A 139 -4.48 2.41 -2.59
CA ASN A 139 -4.77 1.21 -3.39
C ASN A 139 -3.50 0.55 -3.95
N SER A 140 -2.51 1.33 -4.36
CA SER A 140 -1.22 0.80 -4.83
C SER A 140 -0.41 0.13 -3.72
N CYS A 141 -0.54 0.60 -2.48
CA CYS A 141 0.26 0.12 -1.34
C CYS A 141 -0.47 -0.96 -0.51
N TYR A 142 -1.80 -0.99 -0.58
CA TYR A 142 -2.67 -1.92 0.16
C TYR A 142 -2.29 -3.39 0.01
N PRO A 143 -1.87 -3.90 -1.18
CA PRO A 143 -1.44 -5.29 -1.33
C PRO A 143 -0.34 -5.71 -0.35
N TYR A 144 0.59 -4.81 0.01
CA TYR A 144 1.62 -5.13 1.01
C TYR A 144 1.03 -5.32 2.41
N LEU A 145 0.07 -4.47 2.81
CA LEU A 145 -0.59 -4.60 4.11
C LEU A 145 -1.45 -5.86 4.14
N GLN A 146 -2.23 -6.12 3.08
CA GLN A 146 -3.00 -7.35 2.96
C GLN A 146 -2.09 -8.57 3.08
N LYS A 147 -0.93 -8.56 2.42
CA LYS A 147 0.00 -9.69 2.49
C LYS A 147 0.64 -9.84 3.87
N GLN A 148 0.92 -8.75 4.57
CA GLN A 148 1.35 -8.80 5.98
C GLN A 148 0.27 -9.45 6.86
N LEU A 149 -1.01 -9.10 6.68
CA LEU A 149 -2.12 -9.71 7.41
C LEU A 149 -2.26 -11.21 7.11
N GLU A 150 -2.13 -11.62 5.85
CA GLU A 150 -2.17 -13.02 5.44
C GLU A 150 -1.03 -13.85 6.06
N ILE A 151 0.20 -13.31 6.07
CA ILE A 151 1.38 -14.02 6.57
C ILE A 151 1.38 -14.11 8.09
N ILE A 152 1.08 -12.99 8.76
CA ILE A 152 1.16 -12.91 10.23
C ILE A 152 -0.08 -13.52 10.87
N SER A 153 -1.23 -13.41 10.21
CA SER A 153 -2.52 -13.91 10.68
C SER A 153 -2.79 -13.57 12.16
N PRO A 154 -2.72 -12.28 12.56
CA PRO A 154 -2.88 -11.89 13.95
C PRO A 154 -4.31 -12.14 14.44
N SER A 155 -4.46 -12.51 15.71
CA SER A 155 -5.77 -12.64 16.35
C SER A 155 -6.44 -11.29 16.60
N ILE A 156 -5.65 -10.25 16.88
CA ILE A 156 -6.14 -8.91 17.21
C ILE A 156 -5.39 -7.87 16.37
N ILE A 157 -6.15 -6.94 15.79
CA ILE A 157 -5.63 -5.78 15.08
C ILE A 157 -6.09 -4.50 15.79
N VAL A 158 -5.15 -3.64 16.15
CA VAL A 158 -5.40 -2.33 16.72
C VAL A 158 -5.11 -1.27 15.66
N THR A 159 -6.16 -0.59 15.22
CA THR A 159 -6.04 0.53 14.25
C THR A 159 -5.88 1.84 15.00
N LEU A 160 -4.77 2.53 14.75
CA LEU A 160 -4.42 3.81 15.37
C LEU A 160 -4.65 4.93 14.34
N GLY A 161 -5.63 5.79 14.63
CA GLY A 161 -6.03 6.94 13.81
C GLY A 161 -5.95 8.22 14.61
#